data_AF-A0A2V7H280-F1
#
_entry.id   AF-A0A2V7H280-F1
#
_cell.length_a   1.000
_cell.length_b   1.000
_cell.length_c   1.000
_cell.angle_alpha   90.00
_cell.angle_beta   90.00
_cell.angle_gamma   90.00
#
_symmetry.space_group_name_H-M   'P 1'
#
loop_
_entity.id
_entity.type
_entity.pdbx_description
1 polymer ?
#
loop_
_entity_poly.entity_id
_entity_poly.type
_entity_poly.pdbx_seq_one_letter_code
_entity_poly.pdbx_strand_id
1 'polypeptide(L)'
;MRVWAGIAGAVLVAVVLWDAFETIVLPRRVTRRVRLTRFFYRATWRPFAASAGFVRAGGRREAYLGFYGPLSLLLLLVLWAAALVLGFGLLQYAAGSAASLTNETARLTTDVYLSGTTFFTLGLGDVAPQGTFARVLTVVESGLGFGFLAIVIGYFPVLYQAFSRREVSISLLDARAGSPPSAAELLRRHGGPGGAAALERLLTEWERWAAELLETHLSYPLLAYFRSQHTNQSWLAALTTVLDTSALVMVGIEGGCARQARLTFAMARHAVVD
;
A
#
# COMPACT_ATOMS: atom_id res chain seq x y z
N MET A 1 33.13 -18.58 -6.59
CA MET A 1 31.65 -18.66 -6.71
C MET A 1 30.94 -18.40 -5.38
N ARG A 2 31.32 -19.05 -4.27
CA ARG A 2 30.68 -18.87 -2.95
C ARG A 2 30.72 -17.43 -2.40
N VAL A 3 31.85 -16.72 -2.53
CA VAL A 3 31.97 -15.32 -2.08
C VAL A 3 30.98 -14.39 -2.81
N TRP A 4 30.85 -14.56 -4.13
CA TRP A 4 29.88 -13.79 -4.93
C TRP A 4 28.43 -14.09 -4.54
N ALA A 5 28.10 -15.36 -4.25
CA ALA A 5 26.79 -15.72 -3.72
C ALA A 5 26.52 -15.06 -2.36
N GLY A 6 27.51 -15.03 -1.46
CA GLY A 6 27.39 -14.36 -0.16
C GLY A 6 27.17 -12.85 -0.28
N ILE A 7 27.93 -12.18 -1.15
CA ILE A 7 27.75 -10.74 -1.43
C ILE A 7 26.35 -10.49 -2.01
N ALA A 8 25.92 -11.30 -2.98
CA ALA A 8 24.59 -11.17 -3.58
C ALA A 8 23.47 -11.38 -2.55
N GLY A 9 23.62 -12.38 -1.68
CA GLY A 9 22.68 -12.64 -0.59
C GLY A 9 22.60 -11.49 0.42
N ALA A 10 23.74 -10.97 0.87
CA ALA A 10 23.80 -9.83 1.79
C ALA A 10 23.13 -8.58 1.20
N VAL A 11 23.43 -8.27 -0.07
CA VAL A 11 22.81 -7.14 -0.78
C VAL A 11 21.31 -7.34 -0.92
N LEU A 12 20.86 -8.54 -1.27
CA LEU A 12 19.44 -8.86 -1.41
C LEU A 12 18.69 -8.69 -0.09
N VAL A 13 19.21 -9.24 1.01
CA VAL A 13 18.63 -9.07 2.35
C VAL A 13 18.58 -7.60 2.74
N ALA A 14 19.68 -6.86 2.57
CA ALA A 14 19.74 -5.43 2.91
C ALA A 14 18.74 -4.60 2.10
N VAL A 15 18.61 -4.84 0.79
CA VAL A 15 17.65 -4.14 -0.08
C VAL A 15 16.22 -4.42 0.34
N VAL A 16 15.88 -5.68 0.64
CA VAL A 16 14.51 -6.05 1.04
C VAL A 16 14.15 -5.50 2.43
N LEU A 17 15.06 -5.63 3.41
CA LEU A 17 14.83 -5.05 4.75
C LEU A 17 14.68 -3.53 4.69
N TRP A 18 15.49 -2.87 3.86
CA TRP A 18 15.37 -1.43 3.65
C TRP A 18 14.04 -1.05 2.98
N ASP A 19 13.64 -1.74 1.91
CA ASP A 19 12.36 -1.49 1.21
C ASP A 19 11.15 -1.76 2.13
N ALA A 20 11.19 -2.83 2.93
CA ALA A 20 10.16 -3.15 3.90
C ALA A 20 10.07 -2.09 5.02
N PHE A 21 11.22 -1.67 5.57
CA PHE A 21 11.27 -0.60 6.57
C PHE A 21 10.73 0.73 6.02
N GLU A 22 11.13 1.11 4.81
CA GLU A 22 10.69 2.35 4.17
C GLU A 22 9.19 2.31 3.82
N THR A 23 8.65 1.15 3.48
CA THR A 23 7.24 0.99 3.08
C THR A 23 6.29 0.85 4.28
N ILE A 24 6.71 0.18 5.35
CA ILE A 24 5.84 -0.11 6.49
C ILE A 24 6.12 0.82 7.69
N VAL A 25 7.39 1.10 7.98
CA VAL A 25 7.80 1.73 9.26
C VAL A 25 7.99 3.24 9.13
N LEU A 26 8.34 3.76 7.94
CA LEU A 26 8.69 5.15 7.76
C LEU A 26 7.54 5.98 7.17
N PRO A 27 6.75 6.72 7.98
CA PRO A 27 5.71 7.63 7.49
C PRO A 27 6.33 8.94 7.02
N ARG A 28 7.02 8.94 5.87
CA ARG A 28 7.55 10.17 5.26
C ARG A 28 7.27 10.22 3.76
N ARG A 29 7.17 11.45 3.23
CA ARG A 29 7.40 11.75 1.81
C ARG A 29 8.80 11.28 1.45
N VAL A 30 8.93 10.06 0.96
CA VAL A 30 10.25 9.56 0.59
C VAL A 30 10.46 9.76 -0.91
N THR A 31 11.40 10.64 -1.23
CA THR A 31 11.67 11.25 -2.55
C THR A 31 12.57 10.40 -3.48
N ARG A 32 12.88 9.15 -3.13
CA ARG A 32 13.83 8.33 -3.90
C ARG A 32 13.21 7.76 -5.18
N ARG A 33 13.99 7.79 -6.27
CA ARG A 33 13.54 7.46 -7.64
C ARG A 33 13.43 5.96 -7.95
N VAL A 34 14.13 5.09 -7.21
CA VAL A 34 14.22 3.64 -7.49
C VAL A 34 13.82 2.86 -6.23
N ARG A 35 12.71 2.12 -6.29
CA ARG A 35 12.24 1.22 -5.21
C ARG A 35 11.75 -0.08 -5.79
N LEU A 36 11.98 -1.18 -5.05
CA LEU A 36 11.43 -2.49 -5.37
C LEU A 36 9.90 -2.42 -5.37
N THR A 37 9.31 -1.81 -4.35
CA THR A 37 7.85 -1.62 -4.26
C THR A 37 7.28 -0.81 -5.44
N ARG A 38 7.91 0.30 -5.83
CA ARG A 38 7.43 1.12 -6.98
C ARG A 38 7.53 0.36 -8.29
N PHE A 39 8.63 -0.37 -8.49
CA PHE A 39 8.80 -1.23 -9.65
C PHE A 39 7.75 -2.33 -9.69
N PHE A 40 7.53 -3.01 -8.55
CA PHE A 40 6.50 -4.02 -8.37
C PHE A 40 5.13 -3.50 -8.80
N TYR A 41 4.64 -2.40 -8.21
CA TYR A 41 3.32 -1.84 -8.55
C TYR A 41 3.21 -1.41 -10.01
N ARG A 42 4.27 -0.86 -10.63
CA ARG A 42 4.24 -0.51 -12.06
C ARG A 42 4.21 -1.74 -12.95
N ALA A 43 4.97 -2.77 -12.59
CA ALA A 43 5.11 -4.01 -13.35
C ALA A 43 3.83 -4.86 -13.27
N THR A 44 3.15 -4.88 -12.13
CA THR A 44 1.92 -5.66 -11.91
C THR A 44 0.65 -4.91 -12.28
N TRP A 45 0.61 -3.57 -12.13
CA TRP A 45 -0.58 -2.78 -12.48
C TRP A 45 -0.87 -2.78 -13.97
N ARG A 46 0.15 -2.56 -14.82
CA ARG A 46 -0.03 -2.49 -16.28
C ARG A 46 -0.71 -3.74 -16.87
N PRO A 47 -0.22 -4.98 -16.62
CA PRO A 47 -0.87 -6.17 -17.14
C PRO A 47 -2.26 -6.38 -16.52
N PHE A 48 -2.45 -6.09 -15.23
CA PHE A 48 -3.75 -6.23 -14.58
C PHE A 48 -4.79 -5.24 -15.10
N ALA A 49 -4.40 -4.00 -15.37
CA ALA A 49 -5.26 -2.99 -15.98
C ALA A 49 -5.57 -3.32 -17.45
N ALA A 50 -4.59 -3.90 -18.17
CA ALA A 50 -4.80 -4.38 -19.53
C ALA A 50 -5.76 -5.58 -19.59
N SER A 51 -5.65 -6.53 -18.65
CA SER A 51 -6.55 -7.68 -18.57
C SER A 51 -7.99 -7.26 -18.24
N ALA A 52 -8.17 -6.17 -17.50
CA ALA A 52 -9.48 -5.58 -17.28
C ALA A 52 -10.16 -5.09 -18.57
N GLY A 53 -9.41 -4.91 -19.66
CA GLY A 53 -9.95 -4.61 -20.99
C GLY A 53 -10.76 -5.76 -21.60
N PHE A 54 -10.54 -7.00 -21.15
CA PHE A 54 -11.33 -8.16 -21.57
C PHE A 54 -12.66 -8.30 -20.81
N VAL A 55 -12.83 -7.53 -19.72
CA VAL A 55 -14.06 -7.54 -18.91
C VAL A 55 -15.04 -6.50 -19.46
N ARG A 56 -16.31 -6.89 -19.55
CA ARG A 56 -17.39 -6.02 -20.03
C ARG A 56 -17.45 -4.72 -19.20
N ALA A 57 -17.54 -3.58 -19.87
CA ALA A 57 -17.57 -2.26 -19.23
C ALA A 57 -18.75 -2.12 -18.24
N GLY A 58 -18.54 -1.35 -17.18
CA GLY A 58 -19.49 -1.14 -16.08
C GLY A 58 -19.04 -1.82 -14.78
N GLY A 59 -20.00 -2.07 -13.88
CA GLY A 59 -19.71 -2.54 -12.51
C GLY A 59 -18.83 -3.81 -12.42
N ARG A 60 -18.87 -4.71 -13.40
CA ARG A 60 -18.02 -5.91 -13.43
C ARG A 60 -16.53 -5.60 -13.62
N ARG A 61 -16.19 -4.67 -14.51
CA ARG A 61 -14.80 -4.21 -14.70
C ARG A 61 -14.29 -3.50 -13.45
N GLU A 62 -15.18 -2.75 -12.80
CA GLU A 62 -14.84 -2.00 -11.59
C GLU A 62 -14.61 -2.90 -10.38
N ALA A 63 -15.42 -3.95 -10.23
CA ALA A 63 -15.20 -5.00 -9.25
C ALA A 63 -13.88 -5.76 -9.51
N TYR A 64 -13.60 -6.11 -10.78
CA TYR A 64 -12.34 -6.78 -11.15
C TYR A 64 -11.11 -5.93 -10.77
N LEU A 65 -11.14 -4.64 -11.12
CA LEU A 65 -10.07 -3.69 -10.76
C LEU A 65 -9.97 -3.45 -9.25
N GLY A 66 -11.05 -3.67 -8.50
CA GLY A 66 -11.05 -3.57 -7.04
C GLY A 66 -10.20 -4.63 -6.34
N PHE A 67 -10.05 -5.83 -6.92
CA PHE A 67 -9.23 -6.90 -6.34
C PHE A 67 -7.73 -6.59 -6.32
N TYR A 68 -7.25 -5.72 -7.21
CA TYR A 68 -5.84 -5.45 -7.37
C TYR A 68 -5.20 -4.88 -6.10
N GLY A 69 -5.85 -3.93 -5.42
CA GLY A 69 -5.33 -3.29 -4.21
C GLY A 69 -4.94 -4.32 -3.12
N PRO A 70 -5.90 -5.10 -2.59
CA PRO A 70 -5.62 -6.13 -1.60
C PRO A 70 -4.68 -7.24 -2.09
N LEU A 71 -4.84 -7.71 -3.33
CA LEU A 71 -4.02 -8.80 -3.87
C LEU A 71 -2.57 -8.37 -4.07
N SER A 72 -2.33 -7.15 -4.55
CA SER A 72 -0.99 -6.61 -4.76
C SER A 72 -0.21 -6.49 -3.45
N LEU A 73 -0.88 -6.15 -2.34
CA LEU A 73 -0.27 -6.13 -1.01
C LEU A 73 0.19 -7.52 -0.58
N LEU A 74 -0.67 -8.54 -0.73
CA LEU A 74 -0.30 -9.93 -0.41
C LEU A 74 0.86 -10.42 -1.27
N LEU A 75 0.83 -10.12 -2.57
CA LEU A 75 1.91 -10.48 -3.50
C LEU A 75 3.23 -9.76 -3.16
N LEU A 76 3.18 -8.50 -2.72
CA LEU A 76 4.37 -7.76 -2.28
C LEU A 76 5.00 -8.42 -1.05
N LEU A 77 4.19 -8.84 -0.08
CA LEU A 77 4.68 -9.54 1.11
C LEU A 77 5.32 -10.89 0.78
N VAL A 78 4.69 -11.66 -0.11
CA VAL A 78 5.25 -12.93 -0.60
C VAL A 78 6.56 -12.67 -1.35
N LEU A 79 6.65 -11.61 -2.16
CA LEU A 79 7.87 -11.24 -2.85
C LEU A 79 9.00 -10.91 -1.86
N TRP A 80 8.74 -10.12 -0.82
CA TRP A 80 9.73 -9.82 0.21
C TRP A 80 10.15 -11.07 0.97
N ALA A 81 9.21 -11.90 1.41
CA ALA A 81 9.52 -13.14 2.12
C ALA A 81 10.36 -14.09 1.24
N ALA A 82 9.98 -14.29 -0.02
CA ALA A 82 10.74 -15.10 -0.97
C ALA A 82 12.15 -14.53 -1.21
N ALA A 83 12.28 -13.21 -1.35
CA ALA A 83 13.57 -12.56 -1.54
C ALA A 83 14.47 -12.66 -0.29
N LEU A 84 13.90 -12.57 0.92
CA LEU A 84 14.64 -12.80 2.17
C LEU A 84 15.09 -14.25 2.28
N VAL A 85 14.21 -15.23 2.03
CA VAL A 85 14.56 -16.66 2.03
C VAL A 85 15.64 -16.97 0.99
N LEU A 86 15.56 -16.40 -0.21
CA LEU A 86 16.62 -16.55 -1.20
C LEU A 86 17.93 -15.88 -0.75
N GLY A 87 17.85 -14.69 -0.14
CA GLY A 87 19.01 -13.96 0.37
C GLY A 87 19.74 -14.68 1.49
N PHE A 88 19.02 -15.20 2.47
CA PHE A 88 19.58 -16.03 3.54
C PHE A 88 20.08 -17.38 3.02
N GLY A 89 19.34 -18.04 2.12
CA GLY A 89 19.81 -19.26 1.46
C GLY A 89 21.13 -19.07 0.71
N LEU A 90 21.34 -17.93 0.04
CA LEU A 90 22.60 -17.58 -0.60
C LEU A 90 23.74 -17.34 0.42
N LEU A 91 23.43 -16.74 1.56
CA LEU A 91 24.40 -16.53 2.66
C LEU A 91 24.81 -17.86 3.30
N GLN A 92 23.86 -18.76 3.52
CA GLN A 92 24.09 -20.12 4.04
C GLN A 92 24.91 -20.94 3.04
N TYR A 93 24.58 -20.89 1.74
CA TYR A 93 25.37 -21.51 0.67
C TYR A 93 26.81 -20.98 0.63
N ALA A 94 27.01 -19.68 0.84
CA ALA A 94 28.33 -19.08 0.90
C ALA A 94 29.13 -19.55 2.13
N ALA A 95 28.46 -19.75 3.26
CA ALA A 95 29.02 -20.30 4.49
C ALA A 95 29.33 -21.81 4.40
N GLY A 96 28.75 -22.51 3.42
CA GLY A 96 28.97 -23.93 3.19
C GLY A 96 28.16 -24.85 4.12
N SER A 97 27.01 -24.40 4.63
CA SER A 97 26.18 -25.10 5.62
C SER A 97 25.77 -26.52 5.23
N ALA A 98 25.35 -26.75 3.97
CA ALA A 98 24.87 -28.06 3.50
C ALA A 98 25.95 -29.05 3.09
N ALA A 99 27.24 -28.67 3.03
CA ALA A 99 28.30 -29.51 2.48
C ALA A 99 28.64 -30.74 3.36
N SER A 100 28.24 -30.75 4.63
CA SER A 100 28.80 -31.69 5.61
C SER A 100 27.85 -32.82 6.06
N LEU A 101 26.61 -32.89 5.55
CA LEU A 101 25.63 -33.91 5.98
C LEU A 101 25.68 -35.22 5.17
N THR A 102 26.09 -35.21 3.91
CA THR A 102 25.92 -36.39 3.02
C THR A 102 27.12 -36.75 2.14
N ASN A 103 28.28 -36.10 2.24
CA ASN A 103 29.34 -36.17 1.20
C ASN A 103 28.85 -35.81 -0.23
N GLU A 104 27.60 -35.34 -0.37
CA GLU A 104 27.07 -34.80 -1.60
C GLU A 104 27.41 -33.31 -1.71
N THR A 105 27.69 -32.88 -2.93
CA THR A 105 27.97 -31.48 -3.27
C THR A 105 26.89 -30.56 -2.70
N ALA A 106 27.27 -29.57 -1.88
CA ALA A 106 26.37 -28.53 -1.38
C ALA A 106 25.51 -27.95 -2.51
N ARG A 107 24.19 -28.20 -2.45
CA ARG A 107 23.23 -27.68 -3.42
C ARG A 107 22.58 -26.43 -2.85
N LEU A 108 22.57 -25.35 -3.64
CA LEU A 108 21.89 -24.10 -3.30
C LEU A 108 20.43 -24.31 -2.91
N THR A 109 19.75 -25.26 -3.55
CA THR A 109 18.35 -25.61 -3.24
C THR A 109 18.16 -26.09 -1.80
N THR A 110 19.14 -26.80 -1.25
CA THR A 110 19.10 -27.31 0.13
C THR A 110 19.28 -26.17 1.13
N ASP A 111 20.17 -25.21 0.85
CA ASP A 111 20.37 -24.03 1.71
C ASP A 111 19.19 -23.05 1.62
N VAL A 112 18.53 -22.93 0.46
CA VAL A 112 17.28 -22.17 0.31
C VAL A 112 16.12 -22.85 1.04
N TYR A 113 16.05 -24.18 1.01
CA TYR A 113 15.07 -24.94 1.79
C TYR A 113 15.28 -24.76 3.30
N LEU A 114 16.53 -24.88 3.78
CA LEU A 114 16.91 -24.60 5.17
C LEU A 114 16.53 -23.17 5.58
N SER A 115 16.79 -22.20 4.71
CA SER A 115 16.41 -20.81 4.94
C SER A 115 14.89 -20.66 5.05
N GLY A 116 14.11 -21.30 4.17
CA GLY A 116 12.66 -21.27 4.23
C GLY A 116 12.11 -21.81 5.55
N THR A 117 12.63 -22.95 6.03
CA THR A 117 12.19 -23.55 7.29
C THR A 117 12.64 -22.74 8.51
N THR A 118 13.78 -22.05 8.42
CA THR A 118 14.32 -21.18 9.47
C THR A 118 13.57 -19.85 9.56
N PHE A 119 13.40 -19.17 8.42
CA PHE A 119 12.74 -17.86 8.32
C PHE A 119 11.29 -17.90 8.81
N PHE A 120 10.55 -18.95 8.45
CA PHE A 120 9.18 -19.17 8.95
C PHE A 120 9.13 -19.90 10.29
N THR A 121 10.28 -20.16 10.92
CA THR A 121 10.38 -20.81 12.24
C THR A 121 9.74 -22.20 12.31
N LEU A 122 9.67 -22.91 11.18
CA LEU A 122 9.16 -24.29 11.10
C LEU A 122 10.13 -25.28 11.74
N GLY A 123 11.44 -25.11 11.51
CA GLY A 123 12.48 -25.87 12.20
C GLY A 123 12.39 -27.39 12.05
N LEU A 124 12.14 -27.89 10.83
CA LEU A 124 11.94 -29.33 10.57
C LEU A 124 13.12 -30.23 10.99
N GLY A 125 14.33 -29.67 11.10
CA GLY A 125 15.49 -30.32 11.70
C GLY A 125 16.16 -31.38 10.83
N ASP A 126 15.72 -31.55 9.59
CA ASP A 126 16.27 -32.45 8.58
C ASP A 126 17.56 -31.92 7.93
N VAL A 127 17.67 -30.59 7.83
CA VAL A 127 18.90 -29.89 7.45
C VAL A 127 19.32 -29.00 8.61
N ALA A 128 20.59 -29.09 9.03
CA ALA A 128 21.13 -28.32 10.16
C ALA A 128 22.37 -27.50 9.76
N PRO A 129 22.47 -26.24 10.20
CA PRO A 129 23.63 -25.39 9.91
C PRO A 129 24.88 -25.91 10.62
N GLN A 130 25.96 -26.07 9.86
CA GLN A 130 27.25 -26.53 10.35
C GLN A 130 28.23 -25.35 10.47
N GLY A 131 28.92 -25.28 11.61
CA GLY A 131 29.84 -24.19 11.94
C GLY A 131 29.20 -23.01 12.68
N THR A 132 30.01 -22.28 13.44
CA THR A 132 29.56 -21.19 14.32
C THR A 132 28.88 -20.06 13.54
N PHE A 133 29.44 -19.70 12.39
CA PHE A 133 28.89 -18.61 11.57
C PHE A 133 27.49 -18.94 11.01
N ALA A 134 27.30 -20.14 10.44
CA ALA A 134 26.00 -20.58 9.92
C ALA A 134 24.93 -20.65 11.02
N ARG A 135 25.31 -21.10 12.23
CA ARG A 135 24.41 -21.12 13.39
C ARG A 135 23.98 -19.72 13.83
N VAL A 136 24.91 -18.77 13.89
CA VAL A 136 24.58 -17.37 14.21
C VAL A 136 23.67 -16.78 13.14
N LEU A 137 23.94 -17.07 11.87
CA LEU A 137 23.11 -16.62 10.75
C LEU A 137 21.68 -17.16 10.85
N THR A 138 21.50 -18.44 11.20
CA THR A 138 20.18 -19.05 11.45
C THR A 138 19.43 -18.36 12.59
N VAL A 139 20.11 -17.99 13.69
CA VAL A 139 19.48 -17.26 14.80
C VAL A 139 19.00 -15.88 14.35
N VAL A 140 19.85 -15.16 13.60
CA VAL A 140 19.51 -13.83 13.05
C VAL A 140 18.35 -13.93 12.06
N GLU A 141 18.38 -14.93 11.19
CA GLU A 141 17.34 -15.21 10.21
C GLU A 141 15.99 -15.49 10.87
N SER A 142 15.94 -16.38 11.88
CA SER A 142 14.71 -16.64 12.64
C SER A 142 14.18 -15.39 13.33
N GLY A 143 15.06 -14.59 13.93
CA GLY A 143 14.68 -13.33 14.58
C GLY A 143 14.09 -12.32 13.59
N LEU A 144 14.69 -12.20 12.40
CA LEU A 144 14.20 -11.33 11.33
C LEU A 144 12.90 -11.84 10.71
N GLY A 145 12.74 -13.15 10.54
CA GLY A 145 11.50 -13.76 10.06
C GLY A 145 10.33 -13.52 11.03
N PHE A 146 10.57 -13.69 12.33
CA PHE A 146 9.59 -13.37 13.36
C PHE A 146 9.25 -11.87 13.39
N GLY A 147 10.27 -11.00 13.34
CA GLY A 147 10.09 -9.54 13.27
C GLY A 147 9.30 -9.10 12.03
N PHE A 148 9.58 -9.72 10.87
CA PHE A 148 8.84 -9.48 9.63
C PHE A 148 7.36 -9.84 9.79
N LEU A 149 7.06 -11.02 10.35
CA LEU A 149 5.68 -11.44 10.60
C LEU A 149 4.97 -10.49 11.57
N ALA A 150 5.64 -10.08 12.66
CA ALA A 150 5.07 -9.14 13.63
C ALA A 150 4.73 -7.79 12.98
N ILE A 151 5.61 -7.27 12.12
CA ILE A 151 5.38 -6.03 11.37
C ILE A 151 4.21 -6.19 10.39
N VAL A 152 4.14 -7.29 9.66
CA VAL A 152 3.03 -7.57 8.74
C VAL A 152 1.69 -7.61 9.49
N ILE A 153 1.64 -8.31 10.61
CA ILE A 153 0.43 -8.39 11.45
C ILE A 153 0.04 -7.00 11.98
N GLY A 154 1.02 -6.18 12.38
CA GLY A 154 0.76 -4.81 12.84
C GLY A 154 0.34 -3.84 11.72
N TYR A 155 0.82 -4.06 10.50
CA TYR A 155 0.57 -3.17 9.36
C TYR A 155 -0.86 -3.29 8.80
N PHE A 156 -1.40 -4.51 8.73
CA PHE A 156 -2.73 -4.76 8.15
C PHE A 156 -3.84 -3.94 8.83
N PRO A 157 -3.99 -3.96 10.16
CA PRO A 157 -4.99 -3.16 10.86
C PRO A 157 -4.85 -1.66 10.58
N VAL A 158 -3.62 -1.14 10.60
CA VAL A 158 -3.35 0.30 10.33
C VAL A 158 -3.82 0.68 8.93
N LEU A 159 -3.49 -0.14 7.94
CA LEU A 159 -3.88 0.08 6.55
C LEU A 159 -5.40 0.00 6.36
N TYR A 160 -6.05 -1.03 6.90
CA TYR A 160 -7.51 -1.19 6.80
C TYR A 160 -8.27 -0.09 7.54
N GLN A 161 -7.76 0.38 8.68
CA GLN A 161 -8.33 1.52 9.38
C GLN A 161 -8.20 2.81 8.57
N ALA A 162 -7.06 3.04 7.92
CA ALA A 162 -6.87 4.20 7.03
C ALA A 162 -7.82 4.15 5.83
N PHE A 163 -7.96 2.97 5.20
CA PHE A 163 -8.94 2.74 4.14
C PHE A 163 -10.37 2.98 4.61
N SER A 164 -10.76 2.40 5.76
CA SER A 164 -12.11 2.55 6.31
C SER A 164 -12.43 4.02 6.62
N ARG A 165 -11.52 4.77 7.24
CA ARG A 165 -11.69 6.21 7.50
C ARG A 165 -11.95 7.00 6.22
N ARG A 166 -11.23 6.69 5.13
CA ARG A 166 -11.44 7.33 3.82
C ARG A 166 -12.86 7.08 3.29
N GLU A 167 -13.33 5.84 3.37
CA GLU A 167 -14.60 5.39 2.77
C GLU A 167 -15.85 5.87 3.50
N VAL A 168 -15.76 6.15 4.81
CA VAL A 168 -16.88 6.69 5.60
C VAL A 168 -17.36 8.03 5.02
N SER A 169 -16.46 8.97 4.77
CA SER A 169 -16.83 10.29 4.22
C SER A 169 -17.37 10.19 2.79
N ILE A 170 -16.85 9.25 1.99
CA ILE A 170 -17.34 8.99 0.63
C ILE A 170 -18.78 8.47 0.68
N SER A 171 -19.07 7.54 1.58
CA SER A 171 -20.41 6.98 1.75
C SER A 171 -21.42 8.05 2.21
N LEU A 172 -20.98 8.98 3.06
CA LEU A 172 -21.80 10.14 3.47
C LEU A 172 -22.07 11.11 2.32
N LEU A 173 -21.17 11.19 1.32
CA LEU A 173 -21.34 12.05 0.17
C LEU A 173 -22.51 11.63 -0.71
N ASP A 174 -22.80 10.34 -0.85
CA ASP A 174 -23.88 9.84 -1.71
C ASP A 174 -25.25 10.42 -1.31
N ALA A 175 -25.52 10.51 -0.01
CA ALA A 175 -26.74 11.12 0.52
C ALA A 175 -26.79 12.65 0.28
N ARG A 176 -25.65 13.28 0.00
CA ARG A 176 -25.52 14.74 -0.19
C ARG A 176 -25.39 15.15 -1.67
N ALA A 177 -24.76 14.34 -2.52
CA ALA A 177 -24.38 14.69 -3.90
C ALA A 177 -24.88 13.70 -4.96
N GLY A 178 -25.56 12.62 -4.56
CA GLY A 178 -26.01 11.56 -5.47
C GLY A 178 -24.95 10.47 -5.69
N SER A 179 -25.33 9.43 -6.44
CA SER A 179 -24.47 8.30 -6.80
C SER A 179 -24.65 8.01 -8.30
N PRO A 180 -23.74 8.47 -9.18
CA PRO A 180 -22.45 9.11 -8.89
C PRO A 180 -22.59 10.54 -8.30
N PRO A 181 -21.57 11.01 -7.55
CA PRO A 181 -21.62 12.33 -6.93
C PRO A 181 -21.52 13.45 -7.96
N SER A 182 -22.30 14.51 -7.77
CA SER A 182 -22.27 15.72 -8.62
C SER A 182 -22.40 17.01 -7.82
N ALA A 183 -21.67 18.05 -8.23
CA ALA A 183 -21.68 19.34 -7.56
C ALA A 183 -23.05 20.03 -7.67
N ALA A 184 -23.72 19.90 -8.82
CA ALA A 184 -25.05 20.45 -9.04
C ALA A 184 -26.08 19.86 -8.06
N GLU A 185 -26.10 18.53 -7.89
CA GLU A 185 -27.01 17.89 -6.94
C GLU A 185 -26.67 18.26 -5.49
N LEU A 186 -25.37 18.35 -5.16
CA LEU A 186 -24.91 18.80 -3.85
C LEU A 186 -25.44 20.20 -3.53
N LEU A 187 -25.24 21.16 -4.42
CA LEU A 187 -25.73 22.53 -4.23
C LEU A 187 -27.26 22.59 -4.21
N ARG A 188 -27.94 21.84 -5.08
CA ARG A 188 -29.40 21.75 -5.10
C ARG A 188 -29.96 21.27 -3.76
N ARG A 189 -29.37 20.23 -3.15
CA ARG A 189 -29.77 19.72 -1.84
C ARG A 189 -29.46 20.68 -0.69
N HIS A 190 -28.52 21.61 -0.88
CA HIS A 190 -28.19 22.67 0.09
C HIS A 190 -28.90 24.01 -0.21
N GLY A 191 -29.88 24.05 -1.12
CA GLY A 191 -30.61 25.28 -1.47
C GLY A 191 -31.69 25.72 -0.47
N GLY A 192 -31.99 24.93 0.56
CA GLY A 192 -33.04 25.22 1.55
C GLY A 192 -32.63 26.17 2.69
N PRO A 193 -33.55 26.51 3.61
CA PRO A 193 -33.26 27.31 4.79
C PRO A 193 -32.13 26.69 5.64
N GLY A 194 -31.13 27.48 6.00
CA GLY A 194 -29.94 26.99 6.72
C GLY A 194 -28.93 26.21 5.86
N GLY A 195 -29.21 26.05 4.56
CA GLY A 195 -28.37 25.30 3.63
C GLY A 195 -26.96 25.88 3.44
N ALA A 196 -26.80 27.20 3.47
CA ALA A 196 -25.49 27.85 3.41
C ALA A 196 -24.59 27.49 4.61
N ALA A 197 -25.14 27.47 5.82
CA ALA A 197 -24.40 27.06 7.02
C ALA A 197 -24.11 25.55 7.03
N ALA A 198 -25.03 24.74 6.52
CA ALA A 198 -24.79 23.30 6.34
C ALA A 198 -23.69 23.03 5.29
N LEU A 199 -23.67 23.79 4.20
CA LEU A 199 -22.66 23.73 3.15
C LEU A 199 -21.29 24.20 3.65
N GLU A 200 -21.24 25.26 4.46
CA GLU A 200 -20.01 25.70 5.11
C GLU A 200 -19.41 24.58 5.98
N ARG A 201 -20.22 23.96 6.86
CA ARG A 201 -19.78 22.81 7.68
C ARG A 201 -19.30 21.63 6.83
N LEU A 202 -20.03 21.31 5.76
CA LEU A 202 -19.64 20.28 4.80
C LEU A 202 -18.26 20.58 4.23
N LEU A 203 -18.04 21.80 3.74
CA LEU A 203 -16.76 22.19 3.14
C LEU A 203 -15.62 22.15 4.15
N THR A 204 -15.84 22.50 5.43
CA THR A 204 -14.85 22.32 6.50
C THR A 204 -14.52 20.83 6.74
N GLU A 205 -15.54 19.96 6.78
CA GLU A 205 -15.33 18.50 6.89
C GLU A 205 -14.49 17.97 5.72
N TRP A 206 -14.76 18.43 4.50
CA TRP A 206 -14.04 18.00 3.31
C TRP A 206 -12.65 18.63 3.16
N GLU A 207 -12.40 19.82 3.70
CA GLU A 207 -11.04 20.36 3.83
C GLU A 207 -10.19 19.42 4.68
N ARG A 208 -10.70 19.04 5.86
CA ARG A 208 -10.04 18.09 6.74
C ARG A 208 -9.85 16.72 6.08
N TRP A 209 -10.89 16.21 5.43
CA TRP A 209 -10.79 14.93 4.72
C TRP A 209 -9.76 14.97 3.59
N ALA A 210 -9.66 16.07 2.83
CA ALA A 210 -8.65 16.22 1.79
C ALA A 210 -7.22 16.24 2.36
N ALA A 211 -7.01 16.90 3.52
CA ALA A 211 -5.73 16.85 4.23
C ALA A 211 -5.39 15.44 4.73
N GLU A 212 -6.36 14.75 5.34
CA GLU A 212 -6.20 13.35 5.79
C GLU A 212 -5.94 12.40 4.61
N LEU A 213 -6.60 12.63 3.46
CA LEU A 213 -6.39 11.86 2.23
C LEU A 213 -4.96 12.05 1.72
N LEU A 214 -4.49 13.30 1.60
CA LEU A 214 -3.13 13.61 1.16
C LEU A 214 -2.11 12.93 2.07
N GLU A 215 -2.20 13.13 3.38
CA GLU A 215 -1.28 12.54 4.36
C GLU A 215 -1.26 11.01 4.29
N THR A 216 -2.45 10.40 4.14
CA THR A 216 -2.60 8.95 4.02
C THR A 216 -1.99 8.42 2.73
N HIS A 217 -2.11 9.13 1.59
CA HIS A 217 -1.55 8.67 0.31
C HIS A 217 -0.05 8.94 0.20
N LEU A 218 0.46 9.93 0.93
CA LEU A 218 1.90 10.13 1.08
C LEU A 218 2.53 9.05 1.96
N SER A 219 1.86 8.68 3.06
CA SER A 219 2.34 7.65 4.00
C SER A 219 2.16 6.23 3.48
N TYR A 220 1.03 5.95 2.83
CA TYR A 220 0.66 4.64 2.30
C TYR A 220 0.24 4.75 0.82
N PRO A 221 1.20 4.96 -0.11
CA PRO A 221 0.89 5.15 -1.54
C PRO A 221 0.10 4.00 -2.17
N LEU A 222 0.18 2.80 -1.58
CA LEU A 222 -0.55 1.63 -2.06
C LEU A 222 -2.08 1.78 -1.92
N LEU A 223 -2.58 2.63 -1.02
CA LEU A 223 -4.01 2.91 -0.87
C LEU A 223 -4.63 3.57 -2.10
N ALA A 224 -3.81 4.18 -2.98
CA ALA A 224 -4.27 4.70 -4.27
C ALA A 224 -4.85 3.59 -5.17
N TYR A 225 -4.38 2.34 -5.01
CA TYR A 225 -4.87 1.19 -5.75
C TYR A 225 -6.09 0.53 -5.12
N PHE A 226 -6.47 0.93 -3.90
CA PHE A 226 -7.68 0.44 -3.24
C PHE A 226 -8.87 1.25 -3.77
N ARG A 227 -9.74 0.58 -4.54
CA ARG A 227 -11.00 1.17 -5.00
C ARG A 227 -12.03 1.24 -3.89
N SER A 228 -12.95 2.19 -4.02
CA SER A 228 -14.08 2.34 -3.10
C SER A 228 -15.05 1.16 -3.20
N GLN A 229 -15.75 0.85 -2.10
CA GLN A 229 -16.45 -0.43 -1.97
C GLN A 229 -17.73 -0.55 -2.81
N HIS A 230 -18.44 0.56 -3.05
CA HIS A 230 -19.72 0.53 -3.77
C HIS A 230 -19.57 0.86 -5.25
N THR A 231 -20.41 0.23 -6.07
CA THR A 231 -20.53 0.56 -7.49
C THR A 231 -21.07 1.99 -7.59
N ASN A 232 -20.35 2.87 -8.30
CA ASN A 232 -20.56 4.33 -8.43
C ASN A 232 -19.96 5.23 -7.33
N GLN A 233 -19.31 4.66 -6.31
CA GLN A 233 -18.47 5.43 -5.40
C GLN A 233 -17.03 5.41 -5.87
N SER A 234 -16.38 6.56 -5.80
CA SER A 234 -14.95 6.69 -6.06
C SER A 234 -14.42 7.84 -5.23
N TRP A 235 -13.38 7.59 -4.43
CA TRP A 235 -12.68 8.63 -3.69
C TRP A 235 -12.22 9.77 -4.60
N LEU A 236 -11.84 9.46 -5.84
CA LEU A 236 -11.44 10.45 -6.83
C LEU A 236 -12.64 11.26 -7.32
N ALA A 237 -13.77 10.61 -7.60
CA ALA A 237 -15.00 11.30 -8.02
C ALA A 237 -15.52 12.23 -6.90
N ALA A 238 -15.49 11.76 -5.65
CA ALA A 238 -15.84 12.54 -4.47
C ALA A 238 -14.96 13.80 -4.34
N LEU A 239 -13.65 13.64 -4.45
CA LEU A 239 -12.69 14.75 -4.40
C LEU A 239 -12.93 15.76 -5.53
N THR A 240 -13.21 15.29 -6.76
CA THR A 240 -13.57 16.18 -7.88
C THR A 240 -14.89 16.89 -7.66
N THR A 241 -15.91 16.22 -7.11
CA THR A 241 -17.20 16.85 -6.79
C THR A 241 -17.04 17.97 -5.76
N VAL A 242 -16.16 17.79 -4.77
CA VAL A 242 -15.87 18.84 -3.77
C VAL A 242 -15.11 20.00 -4.40
N LEU A 243 -14.16 19.74 -5.30
CA LEU A 243 -13.46 20.79 -6.05
C LEU A 243 -14.44 21.62 -6.89
N ASP A 244 -15.29 20.97 -7.66
CA ASP A 244 -16.29 21.62 -8.51
C ASP A 244 -17.30 22.41 -7.66
N THR A 245 -17.77 21.83 -6.56
CA THR A 245 -18.65 22.51 -5.60
C THR A 245 -17.98 23.76 -5.03
N SER A 246 -16.72 23.64 -4.60
CA SER A 246 -15.98 24.77 -4.04
C SER A 246 -15.80 25.89 -5.08
N ALA A 247 -15.50 25.54 -6.32
CA ALA A 247 -15.38 26.49 -7.42
C ALA A 247 -16.71 27.22 -7.70
N LEU A 248 -17.82 26.50 -7.74
CA LEU A 248 -19.16 27.09 -7.95
C LEU A 248 -19.56 28.01 -6.78
N VAL A 249 -19.30 27.61 -5.53
CA VAL A 249 -19.58 28.42 -4.34
C VAL A 249 -18.75 29.70 -4.34
N MET A 250 -17.48 29.64 -4.73
CA MET A 250 -16.61 30.82 -4.82
C MET A 250 -17.12 31.88 -5.79
N VAL A 251 -17.86 31.47 -6.83
CA VAL A 251 -18.43 32.38 -7.84
C VAL A 251 -19.85 32.82 -7.48
N GLY A 252 -20.66 31.91 -6.91
CA GLY A 252 -22.10 32.11 -6.75
C GLY A 252 -22.58 32.54 -5.36
N ILE A 253 -21.73 32.51 -4.33
CA ILE A 253 -22.12 32.79 -2.94
C ILE A 253 -21.11 33.75 -2.30
N GLU A 254 -21.58 34.66 -1.44
CA GLU A 254 -20.75 35.58 -0.65
C GLU A 254 -20.71 35.19 0.84
N GLY A 255 -19.76 35.76 1.59
CA GLY A 255 -19.66 35.57 3.05
C GLY A 255 -18.81 34.39 3.51
N GLY A 256 -19.15 33.81 4.66
CA GLY A 256 -18.38 32.75 5.35
C GLY A 256 -18.19 31.49 4.50
N CYS A 257 -19.27 31.04 3.84
CA CYS A 257 -19.25 29.88 2.96
C CYS A 257 -18.24 30.03 1.80
N ALA A 258 -18.15 31.21 1.19
CA ALA A 258 -17.19 31.50 0.11
C ALA A 258 -15.73 31.47 0.60
N ARG A 259 -15.48 31.96 1.83
CA ARG A 259 -14.16 31.87 2.45
C ARG A 259 -13.77 30.42 2.72
N GLN A 260 -14.69 29.62 3.26
CA GLN A 260 -14.45 28.20 3.51
C GLN A 260 -14.21 27.44 2.20
N ALA A 261 -15.01 27.71 1.16
CA ALA A 261 -14.82 27.11 -0.17
C ALA A 261 -13.42 27.35 -0.74
N ARG A 262 -12.83 28.54 -0.55
CA ARG A 262 -11.45 28.82 -0.98
C ARG A 262 -10.42 27.93 -0.27
N LEU A 263 -10.57 27.72 1.03
CA LEU A 263 -9.68 26.87 1.82
C LEU A 263 -9.81 25.40 1.41
N THR A 264 -11.05 24.91 1.35
CA THR A 264 -11.36 23.55 0.89
C THR A 264 -10.84 23.30 -0.52
N PHE A 265 -11.03 24.24 -1.45
CA PHE A 265 -10.51 24.13 -2.82
C PHE A 265 -8.98 24.05 -2.85
N ALA A 266 -8.29 24.90 -2.08
CA ALA A 266 -6.84 24.89 -2.03
C ALA A 266 -6.30 23.54 -1.52
N MET A 267 -6.87 23.02 -0.41
CA MET A 267 -6.47 21.74 0.17
C MET A 267 -6.80 20.56 -0.75
N ALA A 268 -8.02 20.52 -1.32
CA ALA A 268 -8.42 19.48 -2.25
C ALA A 268 -7.55 19.48 -3.52
N ARG A 269 -7.16 20.66 -4.02
CA ARG A 269 -6.25 20.78 -5.17
C ARG A 269 -4.87 20.23 -4.83
N HIS A 270 -4.34 20.54 -3.64
CA HIS A 270 -3.09 19.94 -3.17
C HIS A 270 -3.18 18.41 -3.12
N ALA A 271 -4.29 17.85 -2.60
CA ALA A 271 -4.50 16.41 -2.55
C ALA A 271 -4.60 15.72 -3.94
N VAL A 272 -5.07 16.42 -4.97
CA VAL A 272 -5.15 15.88 -6.34
C VAL A 272 -3.82 15.93 -7.09
N VAL A 273 -3.03 17.00 -6.88
CA VAL A 273 -1.81 17.25 -7.65
C VAL A 273 -0.59 16.53 -7.08
N ASP A 274 -0.51 16.42 -5.76
CA ASP A 274 0.65 15.84 -5.05
C ASP A 274 0.55 14.32 -4.86
#